data_AF-A0A941RG50-F1
#
_entry.id   AF-A0A941RG50-F1
#
_cell.length_a   1.000
_cell.length_b   1.000
_cell.length_c   1.000
_cell.angle_alpha   90.00
_cell.angle_beta   90.00
_cell.angle_gamma   90.00
#
_symmetry.space_group_name_H-M   'P 1'
#
loop_
_entity.id
_entity.type
_entity.pdbx_description
1 polymer ?
#
loop_
_entity_poly.entity_id
_entity_poly.type
_entity_poly.pdbx_seq_one_letter_code
_entity_poly.pdbx_strand_id
1 'polypeptide(L)' 'MSKNNSENELLTLMNVGPRVLNDLKILGIEKIIQLKKETPDNLFEKLQVLTNKKHDSCMWDVFAAIIHEAQTGEKKPW' A
#
# COMPACT_ATOMS: atom_id res chain seq x y z
N MET A 1 -23.38 0.22 20.68
CA MET A 1 -21.95 0.06 21.02
C MET A 1 -21.15 0.77 19.93
N SER A 2 -20.75 2.00 20.18
CA SER A 2 -20.04 2.83 19.21
C SER A 2 -18.57 2.40 19.16
N LYS A 3 -18.15 1.76 18.07
CA LYS A 3 -16.72 1.69 17.74
C LYS A 3 -16.34 3.03 17.13
N ASN A 4 -15.95 3.99 17.97
CA ASN A 4 -15.09 5.07 17.51
C ASN A 4 -13.72 4.45 17.23
N ASN A 5 -13.29 4.42 15.97
CA ASN A 5 -11.89 4.35 15.65
C ASN A 5 -11.68 4.89 14.24
N SER A 6 -10.90 5.97 14.13
CA SER A 6 -10.37 6.49 12.87
C SER A 6 -9.33 5.49 12.33
N GLU A 7 -9.76 4.27 12.02
CA GLU A 7 -8.90 3.25 11.41
C GLU A 7 -8.43 3.78 10.06
N ASN A 8 -7.12 3.74 9.85
CA ASN A 8 -6.53 4.18 8.59
C ASN A 8 -7.12 3.33 7.46
N GLU A 9 -7.76 3.97 6.48
CA GLU A 9 -8.48 3.26 5.42
C GLU A 9 -7.60 2.30 4.63
N LEU A 10 -6.28 2.52 4.58
CA LEU A 10 -5.35 1.61 3.92
C LEU A 10 -5.33 0.22 4.58
N LEU A 11 -5.62 0.11 5.88
CA LEU A 11 -5.72 -1.18 6.60
C LEU A 11 -6.93 -2.02 6.18
N THR A 12 -7.84 -1.45 5.38
CA THR A 12 -8.98 -2.20 4.83
C THR A 12 -8.62 -3.02 3.58
N LEU A 13 -7.45 -2.76 2.99
CA LEU A 13 -6.93 -3.47 1.82
C LEU A 13 -6.38 -4.84 2.22
N MET A 14 -6.59 -5.86 1.40
CA MET A 14 -6.30 -7.25 1.74
C MET A 14 -4.84 -7.49 2.14
N ASN A 15 -3.90 -6.86 1.42
CA ASN A 15 -2.46 -7.07 1.59
C ASN A 15 -1.79 -6.01 2.46
N VAL A 16 -2.56 -5.17 3.18
CA VAL A 16 -2.00 -4.09 4.01
C VAL A 16 -2.06 -4.44 5.49
N GLY A 17 -0.95 -4.99 5.99
CA GLY A 17 -0.65 -5.06 7.41
C GLY A 17 0.15 -3.86 7.94
N PRO A 18 0.53 -3.84 9.23
CA PRO A 18 1.27 -2.73 9.84
C PRO A 18 2.60 -2.39 9.15
N ARG A 19 3.30 -3.39 8.60
CA ARG A 19 4.55 -3.21 7.86
C ARG A 19 4.30 -2.42 6.56
N VAL A 20 3.37 -2.91 5.74
CA VAL A 20 3.01 -2.26 4.46
C VAL A 20 2.46 -0.86 4.71
N LEU A 21 1.66 -0.67 5.76
CA LEU A 21 1.20 0.66 6.16
C LEU A 21 2.35 1.62 6.48
N ASN A 22 3.41 1.15 7.14
CA ASN A 22 4.59 1.98 7.42
C ASN A 22 5.34 2.35 6.14
N ASP A 23 5.49 1.40 5.21
CA ASP A 23 6.13 1.65 3.92
C ASP A 23 5.30 2.66 3.09
N LEU A 24 3.96 2.56 3.10
CA LEU A 24 3.06 3.54 2.48
C LEU A 24 3.19 4.93 3.11
N LYS A 25 3.34 5.03 4.43
CA LYS A 25 3.62 6.31 5.10
C LYS A 25 4.94 6.93 4.66
N ILE A 26 6.01 6.13 4.55
CA ILE A 26 7.31 6.59 4.02
C ILE A 26 7.14 7.14 2.60
N LEU A 27 6.30 6.49 1.79
CA LEU A 27 5.99 6.91 0.41
C LEU A 27 5.09 8.15 0.31
N GLY A 28 4.53 8.63 1.43
CA GLY A 28 3.57 9.74 1.48
C GLY A 28 2.13 9.36 1.10
N ILE A 29 1.80 8.06 1.18
CA ILE A 29 0.48 7.52 0.89
C ILE A 29 -0.29 7.35 2.20
N GLU A 30 -1.39 8.10 2.33
CA GLU A 30 -2.27 8.08 3.50
C GLU A 30 -3.69 7.62 3.15
N LYS A 31 -4.05 7.62 1.86
CA LYS A 31 -5.39 7.34 1.35
C LYS A 31 -5.38 6.40 0.16
N ILE A 32 -6.42 5.56 0.04
CA ILE A 32 -6.66 4.63 -1.07
C ILE A 32 -6.72 5.38 -2.40
N ILE A 33 -7.26 6.60 -2.42
CA ILE A 33 -7.35 7.40 -3.66
C ILE A 33 -5.98 7.76 -4.24
N GLN A 34 -4.94 7.85 -3.40
CA GLN A 34 -3.58 8.12 -3.86
C GLN A 34 -3.01 6.90 -4.59
N LEU A 35 -3.24 5.69 -4.06
CA LEU A 35 -2.81 4.42 -4.69
C LEU A 35 -3.35 4.27 -6.12
N LYS A 36 -4.55 4.76 -6.41
CA LYS A 36 -5.14 4.64 -7.75
C LYS A 36 -4.31 5.30 -8.86
N LYS A 37 -3.47 6.27 -8.50
CA LYS A 37 -2.63 7.06 -9.42
C LYS A 37 -1.20 6.56 -9.53
N GLU A 38 -0.86 5.53 -8.77
CA GLU A 38 0.50 5.00 -8.67
C GLU A 38 0.70 3.78 -9.57
N THR A 39 1.96 3.44 -9.82
CA THR A 39 2.35 2.16 -10.42
C THR A 39 3.22 1.38 -9.42
N PRO A 40 3.23 0.04 -9.50
CA PRO A 40 4.06 -0.78 -8.60
C PRO A 40 5.55 -0.45 -8.73
N ASP A 41 6.03 -0.24 -9.96
CA ASP A 41 7.42 0.15 -10.24
C ASP A 41 7.79 1.46 -9.55
N ASN A 42 6.94 2.49 -9.67
CA ASN A 42 7.19 3.79 -9.06
C ASN A 42 7.27 3.70 -7.53
N LEU A 43 6.34 2.99 -6.89
CA LEU A 43 6.35 2.83 -5.44
C LEU A 43 7.54 2.00 -4.97
N PHE A 44 7.89 0.93 -5.69
CA PHE A 44 9.01 0.07 -5.35
C PHE A 44 10.35 0.79 -5.44
N GLU A 45 10.61 1.49 -6.56
CA GLU A 45 11.81 2.29 -6.73
C GLU A 45 11.90 3.42 -5.70
N LYS A 46 10.81 4.15 -5.49
CA LYS A 46 10.75 5.26 -4.52
C LYS A 46 10.99 4.77 -3.09
N LEU A 47 10.45 3.61 -2.71
CA LEU A 47 10.67 3.04 -1.37
C LEU A 47 12.15 2.70 -1.17
N GLN A 48 12.80 2.09 -2.16
CA GLN A 48 14.22 1.78 -2.09
C GLN A 48 15.08 3.03 -1.92
N VAL A 49 14.79 4.09 -2.69
CA VAL A 49 15.50 5.38 -2.60
C VAL A 49 15.31 6.02 -1.24
N LEU A 50 14.06 6.14 -0.76
CA LEU A 50 13.76 6.81 0.51
C LEU A 50 14.30 6.07 1.74
N THR A 51 14.39 4.74 1.67
CA THR A 51 14.90 3.91 2.77
C THR A 51 16.40 3.62 2.68
N ASN A 52 17.03 3.98 1.57
CA ASN A 52 18.41 3.61 1.21
C ASN A 52 18.67 2.10 1.38
N LYS A 53 17.70 1.27 0.97
CA LYS A 53 17.73 -0.19 1.10
C LYS A 53 17.22 -0.84 -0.16
N LYS A 54 17.80 -1.99 -0.51
CA LYS A 54 17.21 -2.90 -1.49
C LYS A 54 16.12 -3.71 -0.81
N HIS A 55 14.89 -3.59 -1.27
CA HIS A 55 13.75 -4.37 -0.78
C HIS A 55 13.63 -5.67 -1.55
N ASP A 56 12.99 -6.67 -0.93
CA ASP A 56 12.67 -7.93 -1.58
C ASP A 56 11.64 -7.70 -2.68
N SER A 57 11.76 -8.44 -3.79
CA SER A 57 10.89 -8.27 -4.96
C SER A 57 9.40 -8.55 -4.65
N CYS A 58 9.10 -9.32 -3.59
CA CYS A 58 7.73 -9.55 -3.16
C CYS A 58 6.99 -8.27 -2.74
N MET A 59 7.72 -7.20 -2.37
CA MET A 59 7.10 -5.91 -2.08
C MET A 59 6.49 -5.28 -3.34
N TRP A 60 7.07 -5.54 -4.50
CA TRP A 60 6.49 -5.11 -5.77
C TRP A 60 5.12 -5.77 -6.01
N ASP A 61 5.01 -7.08 -5.74
CA ASP A 61 3.75 -7.82 -5.87
C ASP A 61 2.68 -7.28 -4.92
N VAL A 62 3.07 -6.95 -3.67
CA VAL A 62 2.17 -6.27 -2.72
C VAL A 62 1.69 -4.94 -3.28
N PHE A 63 2.56 -4.12 -3.88
CA PHE A 63 2.14 -2.87 -4.52
C PHE A 63 1.20 -3.09 -5.69
N ALA A 64 1.47 -4.07 -6.55
CA ALA A 64 0.58 -4.45 -7.64
C ALA A 64 -0.82 -4.84 -7.14
N ALA A 65 -0.89 -5.68 -6.11
CA ALA A 65 -2.16 -6.13 -5.54
C ALA A 65 -2.97 -4.98 -4.93
N ILE A 66 -2.35 -4.13 -4.09
CA ILE A 66 -3.08 -3.04 -3.42
C ILE A 66 -3.48 -1.91 -4.38
N ILE A 67 -2.70 -1.65 -5.43
CA ILE A 67 -3.08 -0.69 -6.48
C ILE A 67 -4.26 -1.23 -7.28
N HIS A 68 -4.25 -2.52 -7.63
CA HIS A 68 -5.37 -3.17 -8.31
C HIS A 68 -6.66 -3.11 -7.48
N GLU A 69 -6.60 -3.47 -6.19
CA GLU A 69 -7.74 -3.37 -5.28
C GLU A 69 -8.21 -1.92 -5.15
N ALA A 70 -7.30 -0.95 -5.04
CA ALA A 70 -7.66 0.46 -4.99
C ALA A 70 -8.38 0.95 -6.26
N GLN A 71 -7.93 0.53 -7.44
CA GLN A 71 -8.50 0.93 -8.73
C GLN A 71 -9.87 0.28 -8.99
N THR A 72 -10.00 -1.00 -8.69
CA THR A 72 -11.18 -1.81 -9.09
C THR A 72 -12.19 -2.02 -7.96
N GLY A 73 -11.74 -1.96 -6.70
CA GLY A 73 -12.49 -2.42 -5.54
C GLY A 73 -12.53 -3.94 -5.38
N GLU A 74 -11.86 -4.70 -6.26
CA GLU A 74 -11.84 -6.17 -6.21
C GLU A 74 -10.74 -6.67 -5.27
N LYS A 75 -11.13 -7.50 -4.30
CA LYS A 75 -10.20 -8.19 -3.40
C LYS A 75 -9.77 -9.52 -4.02
N LYS A 76 -8.48 -9.66 -4.31
CA LYS A 76 -7.87 -10.88 -4.86
C LYS A 76 -6.80 -11.42 -3.92
N PRO A 77 -6.71 -12.75 -3.72
CA PRO A 77 -5.76 -13.37 -2.80
C PRO A 77 -4.32 -13.44 -3.35
N TRP A 78 -4.02 -12.72 -4.43
CA TRP A 78 -2.72 -12.65 -5.08
C TRP A 78 -2.33 -11.19 -5.32
#